data_AF-A0A9X3KZS3-F1
#
_entry.id   AF-A0A9X3KZS3-F1
#
_cell.length_a   1.000
_cell.length_b   1.000
_cell.length_c   1.000
_cell.angle_alpha   90.00
_cell.angle_beta   90.00
_cell.angle_gamma   90.00
#
_symmetry.space_group_name_H-M   'P 1'
#
loop_
_entity.id
_entity.type
_entity.pdbx_description
1 polymer ?
#
loop_
_entity_poly.entity_id
_entity_poly.type
_entity_poly.pdbx_seq_one_letter_code
_entity_poly.pdbx_strand_id
1 'polypeptide(L)'
;MVDATLPRPRPGRLGALLLALAPALAWSACPPLDTPFGADPAGAALRPQPLALSLEGPRVLLGLHGERVPADTRLIAVPEDGDLAPRIWPDAVDWSVYASRAGEPGATVLQRDAEGRLCRIDRYRLQRGRQIEDGGYRLAYDAEGRLAGYAEYASARDRGGALQQACVRRDAKGRVTAVFQDGCSATPERPVYYVRDDAGALLRTIDQRAGPLGTLVHRLNPDGTTRAVYRSRPDPDRDGALIAYAVPPAQEDRILPVAPGTSPVITTEIPDEPWRLVRVPADTVEGDGLPSWDPKVQTVLLKGLSNARGQVVLDAGQIAPFHQALRETPRRVFLYVHEMTRFLPVTALDAQAWKRCIDPARRDAGACD
;
A
#
# COMPACT_ATOMS: atom_id res chain seq x y z
N MET A 1 -84.93 -3.15 -18.21
CA MET A 1 -84.07 -4.03 -17.40
C MET A 1 -82.67 -3.90 -17.95
N VAL A 2 -81.87 -3.04 -17.32
CA VAL A 2 -80.47 -2.81 -17.69
C VAL A 2 -79.66 -3.39 -16.55
N ASP A 3 -78.85 -4.37 -16.89
CA ASP A 3 -77.88 -5.00 -16.01
C ASP A 3 -76.52 -4.76 -16.64
N ALA A 4 -75.58 -4.21 -15.86
CA ALA A 4 -74.16 -4.51 -15.90
C ALA A 4 -73.30 -3.40 -15.25
N THR A 5 -72.42 -3.88 -14.38
CA THR A 5 -71.05 -3.40 -14.10
C THR A 5 -70.83 -2.19 -13.18
N LEU A 6 -70.54 -2.52 -11.91
CA LEU A 6 -69.78 -1.71 -10.96
C LEU A 6 -68.31 -1.56 -11.37
N PRO A 7 -67.66 -0.44 -10.99
CA PRO A 7 -66.30 -0.48 -10.49
C PRO A 7 -66.18 0.02 -9.05
N ARG A 8 -65.33 -0.66 -8.28
CA ARG A 8 -65.01 -0.43 -6.86
C ARG A 8 -64.22 0.87 -6.60
N PRO A 9 -64.34 1.46 -5.40
CA PRO A 9 -63.68 2.70 -5.04
C PRO A 9 -62.19 2.52 -4.72
N ARG A 10 -61.36 3.49 -5.10
CA ARG A 10 -60.00 3.67 -4.58
C ARG A 10 -60.06 4.52 -3.30
N PRO A 11 -59.52 4.08 -2.17
CA PRO A 11 -59.12 4.98 -1.11
C PRO A 11 -57.64 5.35 -1.28
N GLY A 12 -57.39 6.65 -1.22
CA GLY A 12 -56.07 7.24 -1.38
C GLY A 12 -55.09 6.87 -0.29
N ARG A 13 -53.81 7.05 -0.63
CA ARG A 13 -52.76 7.35 0.33
C ARG A 13 -52.02 8.59 -0.16
N LEU A 14 -52.30 9.69 0.54
CA LEU A 14 -51.41 10.83 0.72
C LEU A 14 -50.10 10.36 1.37
N GLY A 15 -49.00 11.02 0.99
CA GLY A 15 -47.68 10.88 1.62
C GLY A 15 -46.71 10.05 0.77
N ALA A 16 -45.56 10.54 0.30
CA ALA A 16 -44.80 11.70 0.71
C ALA A 16 -44.05 12.27 -0.51
N LEU A 17 -44.23 13.58 -0.75
CA LEU A 17 -43.28 14.38 -1.50
C LEU A 17 -42.10 14.65 -0.55
N LEU A 18 -41.17 13.70 -0.44
CA LEU A 18 -39.83 14.02 0.05
C LEU A 18 -39.10 14.70 -1.10
N LEU A 19 -39.27 16.02 -1.15
CA LEU A 19 -38.35 16.93 -1.80
C LEU A 19 -36.93 16.45 -1.47
N ALA A 20 -36.21 16.05 -2.52
CA ALA A 20 -34.78 15.84 -2.45
C ALA A 20 -34.17 17.18 -2.04
N LEU A 21 -33.97 17.36 -0.74
CA LEU A 21 -33.01 18.31 -0.18
C LEU A 21 -31.63 17.77 -0.57
N ALA A 22 -31.29 17.87 -1.86
CA ALA A 22 -29.91 18.07 -2.23
C ALA A 22 -29.54 19.39 -1.57
N PRO A 23 -28.54 19.44 -0.67
CA PRO A 23 -27.92 20.71 -0.37
C PRO A 23 -27.23 21.15 -1.67
N ALA A 24 -27.95 21.87 -2.52
CA ALA A 24 -27.36 22.77 -3.47
C ALA A 24 -26.73 23.88 -2.65
N LEU A 25 -25.51 23.64 -2.17
CA LEU A 25 -24.51 24.59 -1.65
C LEU A 25 -23.33 23.78 -1.06
N ALA A 26 -22.46 23.30 -1.94
CA ALA A 26 -21.03 23.19 -1.65
C ALA A 26 -20.32 23.20 -3.01
N TRP A 27 -19.61 24.29 -3.27
CA TRP A 27 -18.84 24.48 -4.48
C TRP A 27 -17.78 23.37 -4.56
N SER A 28 -17.94 22.39 -5.45
CA SER A 28 -16.77 21.64 -5.91
C SER A 28 -16.01 22.59 -6.83
N ALA A 29 -15.13 23.41 -6.24
CA ALA A 29 -14.40 24.44 -6.97
C ALA A 29 -13.50 23.86 -8.08
N CYS A 30 -13.17 22.56 -7.97
CA CYS A 30 -12.52 21.77 -9.00
C CYS A 30 -13.49 20.74 -9.60
N PRO A 31 -13.45 20.50 -10.92
CA PRO A 31 -14.24 19.44 -11.55
C PRO A 31 -13.92 18.05 -11.00
N PRO A 32 -14.87 17.10 -11.01
CA PRO A 32 -14.64 15.70 -10.63
C PRO A 32 -13.48 15.03 -11.39
N LEU A 33 -12.81 14.06 -10.75
CA LEU A 33 -11.65 13.33 -11.31
C LEU A 33 -11.97 12.43 -12.51
N ASP A 34 -13.23 12.18 -12.83
CA ASP A 34 -13.66 11.43 -14.01
C ASP A 34 -13.99 12.34 -15.20
N THR A 35 -13.98 13.66 -14.99
CA THR A 35 -14.22 14.63 -16.05
C THR A 35 -13.09 14.57 -17.10
N PRO A 36 -13.38 14.35 -18.40
CA PRO A 36 -12.35 14.29 -19.44
C PRO A 36 -11.41 15.50 -19.41
N PHE A 37 -10.14 15.28 -19.75
CA PHE A 37 -9.16 16.36 -19.81
C PHE A 37 -9.55 17.39 -20.88
N GLY A 38 -9.49 18.68 -20.55
CA GLY A 38 -9.92 19.78 -21.43
C GLY A 38 -11.44 20.06 -21.47
N ALA A 39 -12.29 19.18 -20.92
CA ALA A 39 -13.70 19.46 -20.71
C ALA A 39 -13.88 20.09 -19.32
N ASP A 40 -13.83 21.41 -19.21
CA ASP A 40 -14.19 22.08 -17.94
C ASP A 40 -15.70 22.37 -17.93
N PRO A 41 -16.40 22.14 -16.80
CA PRO A 41 -17.81 22.49 -16.68
C PRO A 41 -17.99 23.99 -16.93
N ALA A 42 -19.06 24.35 -17.66
CA ALA A 42 -19.36 25.74 -17.97
C ALA A 42 -19.42 26.57 -16.67
N GLY A 43 -18.58 27.61 -16.58
CA GLY A 43 -18.48 28.47 -15.40
C GLY A 43 -17.30 28.19 -14.46
N ALA A 44 -16.49 27.15 -14.70
CA ALA A 44 -15.19 26.99 -14.06
C ALA A 44 -14.22 28.05 -14.58
N ALA A 45 -14.31 29.27 -14.05
CA ALA A 45 -13.44 30.39 -14.41
C ALA A 45 -12.03 30.19 -13.82
N LEU A 46 -11.33 29.15 -14.28
CA LEU A 46 -10.00 28.83 -13.82
C LEU A 46 -9.01 29.90 -14.28
N ARG A 47 -8.15 30.33 -13.35
CA ARG A 47 -7.11 31.33 -13.56
C ARG A 47 -5.79 30.61 -13.85
N PRO A 48 -5.23 30.78 -15.06
CA PRO A 48 -3.95 30.19 -15.41
C PRO A 48 -2.80 30.95 -14.74
N GLN A 49 -1.86 30.20 -14.19
CA GLN A 49 -0.58 30.68 -13.68
C GLN A 49 0.53 29.86 -14.38
N PRO A 50 1.11 30.38 -15.47
CA PRO A 50 2.26 29.76 -16.11
C PRO A 50 3.45 29.73 -15.15
N LEU A 51 4.22 28.63 -15.20
CA LEU A 51 5.42 28.47 -14.40
C LEU A 51 6.68 28.60 -15.26
N ALA A 52 7.72 29.20 -14.65
CA ALA A 52 9.06 29.29 -15.22
C ALA A 52 9.83 27.95 -15.17
N LEU A 53 9.19 26.88 -14.68
CA LEU A 53 9.72 25.53 -14.64
C LEU A 53 8.74 24.56 -15.32
N SER A 54 9.29 23.53 -15.97
CA SER A 54 8.54 22.34 -16.38
C SER A 54 8.45 21.37 -15.22
N LEU A 55 7.32 20.71 -14.97
CA LEU A 55 7.17 19.61 -13.99
C LEU A 55 7.43 18.21 -14.60
N GLU A 56 8.11 18.13 -15.75
CA GLU A 56 8.54 16.85 -16.32
C GLU A 56 9.61 16.21 -15.43
N GLY A 57 9.24 15.14 -14.73
CA GLY A 57 10.17 14.34 -13.91
C GLY A 57 10.38 14.85 -12.46
N PRO A 58 11.06 14.02 -11.64
CA PRO A 58 11.24 14.25 -10.22
C PRO A 58 12.18 15.43 -9.93
N ARG A 59 11.92 16.13 -8.83
CA ARG A 59 12.65 17.33 -8.41
C ARG A 59 12.45 17.64 -6.93
N VAL A 60 13.13 18.68 -6.45
CA VAL A 60 12.92 19.24 -5.13
C VAL A 60 12.47 20.69 -5.27
N LEU A 61 11.29 21.01 -4.74
CA LEU A 61 10.67 22.33 -4.79
C LEU A 61 10.75 23.02 -3.42
N LEU A 62 10.58 24.34 -3.40
CA LEU A 62 10.46 25.15 -2.19
C LEU A 62 9.04 25.01 -1.64
N GLY A 63 8.93 24.68 -0.37
CA GLY A 63 7.67 24.57 0.34
C GLY A 63 7.17 25.90 0.91
N LEU A 64 5.89 25.95 1.27
CA LEU A 64 5.21 27.10 1.86
C LEU A 64 5.84 27.59 3.17
N HIS A 65 6.63 26.75 3.84
CA HIS A 65 7.30 27.07 5.10
C HIS A 65 8.84 27.09 4.96
N GLY A 66 9.35 27.20 3.72
CA GLY A 66 10.77 27.25 3.42
C GLY A 66 11.47 25.89 3.41
N GLU A 67 10.72 24.79 3.57
CA GLU A 67 11.20 23.43 3.50
C GLU A 67 11.49 22.97 2.06
N ARG A 68 12.21 21.86 1.94
CA ARG A 68 12.45 21.18 0.66
C ARG A 68 11.38 20.12 0.45
N VAL A 69 10.55 20.28 -0.58
CA VAL A 69 9.46 19.36 -0.94
C VAL A 69 9.94 18.44 -2.07
N PRO A 70 10.12 17.12 -1.83
CA PRO A 70 10.37 16.16 -2.90
C PRO A 70 9.10 16.03 -3.76
N ALA A 71 9.16 16.51 -5.00
CA ALA A 71 8.08 16.46 -5.95
C ALA A 71 8.40 15.40 -7.01
N ASP A 72 7.72 14.26 -6.91
CA ASP A 72 7.76 13.19 -7.90
C ASP A 72 6.69 13.43 -8.97
N THR A 73 6.78 12.69 -10.07
CA THR A 73 5.78 12.56 -11.13
C THR A 73 4.39 12.15 -10.61
N ARG A 74 4.34 11.37 -9.53
CA ARG A 74 3.09 11.06 -8.81
C ARG A 74 2.83 12.15 -7.77
N LEU A 75 1.66 12.79 -7.85
CA LEU A 75 1.26 13.86 -6.92
C LEU A 75 1.01 13.33 -5.49
N ILE A 76 0.57 12.07 -5.42
CA ILE A 76 0.31 11.31 -4.21
C ILE A 76 1.07 9.98 -4.36
N ALA A 77 2.04 9.74 -3.50
CA ALA A 77 2.87 8.55 -3.54
C ALA A 77 2.99 7.90 -2.15
N VAL A 78 3.01 6.57 -2.11
CA VAL A 78 3.53 5.82 -0.98
C VAL A 78 4.97 5.44 -1.34
N PRO A 79 5.97 5.89 -0.57
CA PRO A 79 7.36 5.56 -0.86
C PRO A 79 7.62 4.05 -0.85
N GLU A 80 8.63 3.63 -1.61
CA GLU A 80 9.14 2.25 -1.61
C GLU A 80 10.47 2.12 -0.84
N ASP A 81 11.05 3.25 -0.44
CA ASP A 81 12.33 3.38 0.27
C ASP A 81 12.24 3.06 1.78
N GLY A 82 11.10 2.52 2.24
CA GLY A 82 10.83 2.22 3.64
C GLY A 82 10.24 3.37 4.45
N ASP A 83 10.11 4.57 3.87
CA ASP A 83 9.33 5.65 4.47
C ASP A 83 7.84 5.29 4.45
N LEU A 84 7.27 5.17 5.65
CA LEU A 84 5.90 4.75 5.84
C LEU A 84 4.92 5.92 5.74
N ALA A 85 5.36 7.16 5.57
CA ALA A 85 4.45 8.28 5.39
C ALA A 85 4.09 8.46 3.91
N PRO A 86 2.80 8.64 3.56
CA PRO A 86 2.44 8.99 2.19
C PRO A 86 2.93 10.41 1.88
N ARG A 87 3.56 10.58 0.71
CA ARG A 87 4.02 11.86 0.19
C ARG A 87 2.91 12.48 -0.66
N ILE A 88 2.44 13.65 -0.23
CA ILE A 88 1.40 14.43 -0.90
C ILE A 88 1.96 15.84 -1.01
N TRP A 89 2.38 16.23 -2.21
CA TRP A 89 3.28 17.37 -2.36
C TRP A 89 2.67 18.64 -2.98
N PRO A 90 1.63 18.62 -3.85
CA PRO A 90 1.20 19.85 -4.55
C PRO A 90 0.76 20.99 -3.63
N ASP A 91 0.09 20.67 -2.53
CA ASP A 91 -0.38 21.68 -1.57
C ASP A 91 0.73 22.16 -0.62
N ALA A 92 1.87 21.46 -0.57
CA ALA A 92 3.01 21.85 0.28
C ALA A 92 3.93 22.87 -0.42
N VAL A 93 3.84 22.99 -1.75
CA VAL A 93 4.75 23.83 -2.55
C VAL A 93 4.34 25.30 -2.51
N ASP A 94 5.32 26.19 -2.33
CA ASP A 94 5.14 27.60 -2.61
C ASP A 94 5.22 27.83 -4.13
N TRP A 95 4.06 27.88 -4.78
CA TRP A 95 4.01 28.09 -6.23
C TRP A 95 4.32 29.52 -6.66
N SER A 96 4.33 30.49 -5.75
CA SER A 96 4.52 31.90 -6.08
C SER A 96 5.94 32.17 -6.59
N VAL A 97 6.93 31.47 -6.05
CA VAL A 97 8.34 31.62 -6.45
C VAL A 97 8.67 31.08 -7.84
N TYR A 98 7.73 30.32 -8.41
CA TYR A 98 7.88 29.66 -9.71
C TYR A 98 7.04 30.28 -10.82
N ALA A 99 6.29 31.35 -10.54
CA ALA A 99 5.49 32.03 -11.52
C ALA A 99 6.37 32.56 -12.68
N SER A 100 5.94 32.32 -13.92
CA SER A 100 6.53 32.97 -15.08
C SER A 100 6.34 34.48 -15.03
N ARG A 101 7.19 35.21 -15.75
CA ARG A 101 6.95 36.63 -15.99
C ARG A 101 5.68 36.82 -16.80
N ALA A 102 5.03 37.97 -16.61
CA ALA A 102 3.82 38.31 -17.34
C ALA A 102 4.02 38.21 -18.85
N GLY A 103 3.19 37.42 -19.52
CA GLY A 103 3.25 37.20 -20.97
C GLY A 103 4.21 36.09 -21.43
N GLU A 104 4.99 35.48 -20.54
CA GLU A 104 5.84 34.35 -20.90
C GLU A 104 5.07 33.01 -20.83
N PRO A 105 5.01 32.23 -21.92
CA PRO A 105 4.44 30.90 -21.87
C PRO A 105 5.32 29.96 -21.02
N GLY A 106 4.69 29.14 -20.17
CA GLY A 106 5.35 28.11 -19.38
C GLY A 106 5.05 26.72 -19.93
N ALA A 107 6.03 25.80 -19.86
CA ALA A 107 5.82 24.37 -20.16
C ALA A 107 4.88 23.69 -19.13
N THR A 108 4.63 24.35 -18.01
CA THR A 108 3.63 23.95 -17.01
C THR A 108 2.75 25.16 -16.68
N VAL A 109 1.44 24.96 -16.61
CA VAL A 109 0.47 25.98 -16.23
C VAL A 109 -0.41 25.45 -15.11
N LEU A 110 -0.43 26.14 -13.98
CA LEU A 110 -1.35 25.84 -12.89
C LEU A 110 -2.70 26.50 -13.16
N GLN A 111 -3.80 25.76 -13.06
CA GLN A 111 -5.15 26.29 -13.20
C GLN A 111 -5.79 26.36 -11.81
N ARG A 112 -6.10 27.57 -11.36
CA ARG A 112 -6.65 27.81 -10.03
C ARG A 112 -8.10 28.25 -10.07
N ASP A 113 -8.89 27.88 -9.07
CA ASP A 113 -10.23 28.44 -8.90
C ASP A 113 -10.19 29.93 -8.49
N ALA A 114 -11.36 30.52 -8.21
CA ALA A 114 -11.47 31.93 -7.83
C ALA A 114 -10.82 32.22 -6.46
N GLU A 115 -10.79 31.21 -5.59
CA GLU A 115 -10.23 31.22 -4.24
C GLU A 115 -8.72 30.91 -4.22
N GLY A 116 -8.13 30.52 -5.36
CA GLY A 116 -6.71 30.22 -5.52
C GLY A 116 -6.32 28.75 -5.32
N ARG A 117 -7.28 27.84 -5.16
CA ARG A 117 -7.02 26.39 -5.06
C ARG A 117 -6.54 25.83 -6.38
N LEU A 118 -5.58 24.91 -6.34
CA LEU A 118 -5.04 24.28 -7.54
C LEU A 118 -5.99 23.18 -8.07
N CYS A 119 -6.69 23.42 -9.16
CA CYS A 119 -7.62 22.44 -9.74
C CYS A 119 -7.03 21.61 -10.87
N ARG A 120 -6.10 22.18 -11.64
CA ARG A 120 -5.44 21.47 -12.74
C ARG A 120 -3.97 21.88 -12.86
N ILE A 121 -3.15 20.96 -13.33
CA ILE A 121 -1.77 21.22 -13.74
C ILE A 121 -1.67 20.81 -15.20
N ASP A 122 -1.54 21.79 -16.08
CA ASP A 122 -1.46 21.57 -17.53
C ASP A 122 0.01 21.46 -17.94
N ARG A 123 0.35 20.42 -18.68
CA ARG A 123 1.66 20.23 -19.28
C ARG A 123 1.60 20.58 -20.75
N TYR A 124 2.64 21.27 -21.20
CA TYR A 124 2.80 21.64 -22.59
C TYR A 124 4.21 21.36 -23.05
N ARG A 125 4.33 20.90 -24.29
CA ARG A 125 5.61 20.76 -24.97
C ARG A 125 5.69 21.66 -26.20
N LEU A 126 6.90 22.01 -26.59
CA LEU A 126 7.15 22.72 -27.84
C LEU A 126 7.26 21.70 -28.98
N GLN A 127 6.38 21.83 -29.98
CA GLN A 127 6.47 21.09 -31.23
C GLN A 127 6.51 22.06 -32.40
N ARG A 128 7.63 22.07 -33.14
CA ARG A 128 7.84 22.94 -34.31
C ARG A 128 7.59 24.43 -34.00
N GLY A 129 8.11 24.91 -32.87
CA GLY A 129 7.96 26.30 -32.42
C GLY A 129 6.56 26.68 -31.91
N ARG A 130 5.64 25.72 -31.82
CA ARG A 130 4.31 25.92 -31.22
C ARG A 130 4.19 25.15 -29.93
N GLN A 131 3.61 25.79 -28.91
CA GLN A 131 3.24 25.13 -27.69
C GLN A 131 1.99 24.29 -27.93
N ILE A 132 2.07 23.01 -27.57
CA ILE A 132 0.95 22.08 -27.67
C ILE A 132 0.75 21.40 -26.32
N GLU A 133 -0.51 21.14 -26.00
CA GLU A 133 -0.90 20.45 -24.79
C GLU A 133 -0.39 19.01 -24.83
N ASP A 134 0.23 18.59 -23.73
CA ASP A 134 0.86 17.28 -23.54
C ASP A 134 0.22 16.50 -22.38
N GLY A 135 -0.99 16.90 -21.98
CA GLY A 135 -1.73 16.31 -20.87
C GLY A 135 -1.55 17.07 -19.57
N GLY A 136 -1.73 16.39 -18.44
CA GLY A 136 -1.65 17.04 -17.14
C GLY A 136 -2.40 16.29 -16.05
N TYR A 137 -2.72 17.00 -14.97
CA TYR A 137 -3.35 16.45 -13.79
C TYR A 137 -4.61 17.22 -13.43
N ARG A 138 -5.70 16.53 -13.11
CA ARG A 138 -6.85 17.09 -12.36
C ARG A 138 -6.70 16.74 -10.89
N LEU A 139 -7.06 17.66 -10.01
CA LEU A 139 -6.95 17.51 -8.56
C LEU A 139 -8.34 17.57 -7.93
N ALA A 140 -8.56 16.77 -6.89
CA ALA A 140 -9.78 16.75 -6.10
C ALA A 140 -9.48 16.84 -4.61
N TYR A 141 -10.38 17.49 -3.88
CA TYR A 141 -10.18 17.86 -2.48
C TYR A 141 -11.29 17.28 -1.61
N ASP A 142 -10.97 16.99 -0.35
CA ASP A 142 -11.96 16.61 0.64
C ASP A 142 -12.78 17.83 1.12
N ALA A 143 -13.79 17.58 1.97
CA ALA A 143 -14.67 18.62 2.50
C ALA A 143 -13.91 19.68 3.33
N GLU A 144 -12.75 19.31 3.89
CA GLU A 144 -11.86 20.21 4.62
C GLU A 144 -10.88 20.96 3.70
N GLY A 145 -10.97 20.77 2.38
CA GLY A 145 -10.16 21.49 1.39
C GLY A 145 -8.73 20.95 1.24
N ARG A 146 -8.45 19.71 1.63
CA ARG A 146 -7.12 19.08 1.46
C ARG A 146 -7.11 18.18 0.24
N LEU A 147 -5.98 18.10 -0.47
CA LEU A 147 -5.84 17.19 -1.61
C LEU A 147 -6.20 15.75 -1.21
N ALA A 148 -7.25 15.23 -1.84
CA ALA A 148 -7.84 13.93 -1.61
C ALA A 148 -7.69 12.99 -2.80
N GLY A 149 -7.37 13.52 -3.99
CA GLY A 149 -7.00 12.68 -5.12
C GLY A 149 -6.52 13.46 -6.34
N TYR A 150 -5.98 12.72 -7.30
CA TYR A 150 -5.64 13.25 -8.62
C TYR A 150 -5.93 12.23 -9.72
N ALA A 151 -6.10 12.74 -10.94
CA ALA A 151 -6.14 11.96 -12.16
C ALA A 151 -5.16 12.58 -13.17
N GLU A 152 -4.21 11.77 -13.66
CA GLU A 152 -3.31 12.13 -14.76
C GLU A 152 -3.95 11.77 -16.08
N TYR A 153 -3.77 12.62 -17.09
CA TYR A 153 -4.29 12.42 -18.43
C TYR A 153 -3.20 12.64 -19.48
N ALA A 154 -3.33 11.92 -20.60
CA ALA A 154 -2.72 12.32 -21.85
C ALA A 154 -3.41 13.58 -22.41
N SER A 155 -2.83 14.18 -23.45
CA SER A 155 -3.39 15.40 -24.08
C SER A 155 -4.91 15.28 -24.32
N ALA A 156 -5.66 16.38 -24.24
CA ALA A 156 -7.11 16.41 -24.47
C ALA A 156 -7.56 15.89 -25.86
N ARG A 157 -6.62 15.74 -26.80
CA ARG A 157 -6.88 15.12 -28.12
C ARG A 157 -6.93 13.60 -28.06
N ASP A 158 -6.32 13.02 -27.05
CA ASP A 158 -6.35 11.59 -26.80
C ASP A 158 -7.64 11.27 -26.03
N ARG A 159 -8.55 10.51 -26.63
CA ARG A 159 -9.84 10.16 -26.01
C ARG A 159 -9.71 9.08 -24.93
N GLY A 160 -8.48 8.79 -24.49
CA GLY A 160 -8.21 7.86 -23.41
C GLY A 160 -8.77 8.36 -22.08
N GLY A 161 -9.06 7.42 -21.17
CA GLY A 161 -9.34 7.72 -19.77
C GLY A 161 -8.10 8.24 -19.04
N ALA A 162 -8.19 8.40 -17.72
CA ALA A 162 -7.03 8.77 -16.92
C ALA A 162 -5.91 7.71 -17.06
N LEU A 163 -4.68 8.18 -17.24
CA LEU A 163 -3.47 7.35 -17.31
C LEU A 163 -3.12 6.75 -15.94
N GLN A 164 -3.29 7.56 -14.90
CA GLN A 164 -3.05 7.18 -13.51
C GLN A 164 -4.01 7.95 -12.60
N GLN A 165 -4.43 7.35 -11.50
CA GLN A 165 -5.20 8.03 -10.47
C GLN A 165 -4.69 7.63 -9.09
N ALA A 166 -4.68 8.56 -8.15
CA ALA A 166 -4.49 8.19 -6.76
C ALA A 166 -5.45 8.97 -5.86
N CYS A 167 -5.87 8.33 -4.77
CA CYS A 167 -6.76 8.92 -3.78
C CYS A 167 -6.29 8.66 -2.35
N VAL A 168 -6.67 9.55 -1.45
CA VAL A 168 -6.29 9.55 -0.04
C VAL A 168 -7.56 9.64 0.78
N ARG A 169 -7.74 8.70 1.71
CA ARG A 169 -8.81 8.76 2.70
C ARG A 169 -8.27 9.22 4.04
N ARG A 170 -8.97 10.16 4.66
CA ARG A 170 -8.65 10.68 5.99
C ARG A 170 -9.75 10.38 7.00
N ASP A 171 -9.39 10.36 8.27
CA ASP A 171 -10.36 10.36 9.37
C ASP A 171 -10.85 11.79 9.69
N ALA A 172 -11.79 11.92 10.63
CA ALA A 172 -12.34 13.20 11.07
C ALA A 172 -11.30 14.16 11.67
N LYS A 173 -10.12 13.67 12.07
CA LYS A 173 -9.01 14.51 12.55
C LYS A 173 -8.03 14.87 11.42
N GLY A 174 -8.32 14.48 10.19
CA GLY A 174 -7.49 14.75 9.02
C GLY A 174 -6.29 13.81 8.83
N ARG A 175 -6.20 12.73 9.61
CA ARG A 175 -5.08 11.80 9.51
C ARG A 175 -5.33 10.83 8.37
N VAL A 176 -4.32 10.57 7.56
CA VAL A 176 -4.42 9.58 6.47
C VAL A 176 -4.67 8.19 7.07
N THR A 177 -5.67 7.51 6.53
CA THR A 177 -6.10 6.14 6.91
C THR A 177 -5.94 5.16 5.75
N ALA A 178 -5.96 5.65 4.50
CA ALA A 178 -5.70 4.84 3.33
C ALA A 178 -5.17 5.69 2.16
N VAL A 179 -4.34 5.08 1.32
CA VAL A 179 -3.95 5.59 0.01
C VAL A 179 -4.24 4.52 -1.04
N PHE A 180 -4.75 4.95 -2.19
CA PHE A 180 -5.11 4.13 -3.34
C PHE A 180 -4.34 4.67 -4.54
N GLN A 181 -3.53 3.86 -5.24
CA GLN A 181 -2.66 4.33 -6.34
C GLN A 181 -3.15 3.95 -7.74
N ASP A 182 -4.23 3.16 -7.83
CA ASP A 182 -4.77 2.60 -9.09
C ASP A 182 -6.27 2.94 -9.28
N GLY A 183 -6.76 3.98 -8.60
CA GLY A 183 -8.15 4.41 -8.72
C GLY A 183 -8.78 4.91 -7.43
N CYS A 184 -9.85 5.66 -7.60
CA CYS A 184 -10.60 6.30 -6.52
C CYS A 184 -11.96 5.63 -6.25
N SER A 185 -12.14 4.38 -6.69
CA SER A 185 -13.40 3.65 -6.56
C SER A 185 -13.72 3.30 -5.10
N ALA A 186 -15.00 2.98 -4.84
CA ALA A 186 -15.44 2.52 -3.52
C ALA A 186 -14.83 1.17 -3.09
N THR A 187 -14.37 0.37 -4.06
CA THR A 187 -13.66 -0.90 -3.88
C THR A 187 -12.27 -0.81 -4.51
N PRO A 188 -11.36 -0.08 -3.88
CA PRO A 188 -10.06 0.19 -4.47
C PRO A 188 -9.23 -1.08 -4.54
N GLU A 189 -8.59 -1.29 -5.68
CA GLU A 189 -7.60 -2.34 -5.84
C GLU A 189 -6.29 -1.88 -5.17
N ARG A 190 -5.60 -2.80 -4.48
CA ARG A 190 -4.22 -2.61 -4.02
C ARG A 190 -3.98 -1.40 -3.07
N PRO A 191 -4.76 -1.26 -1.98
CA PRO A 191 -4.64 -0.14 -1.05
C PRO A 191 -3.39 -0.23 -0.17
N VAL A 192 -2.98 0.92 0.38
CA VAL A 192 -2.10 1.01 1.55
C VAL A 192 -2.88 1.60 2.71
N TYR A 193 -3.02 0.87 3.81
CA TYR A 193 -3.74 1.32 5.01
C TYR A 193 -2.81 1.79 6.11
N TYR A 194 -3.27 2.78 6.87
CA TYR A 194 -2.59 3.36 8.02
C TYR A 194 -3.47 3.19 9.26
N VAL A 195 -3.22 2.14 10.03
CA VAL A 195 -4.06 1.77 11.17
C VAL A 195 -3.56 2.48 12.41
N ARG A 196 -4.44 3.28 13.02
CA ARG A 196 -4.16 4.05 14.22
C ARG A 196 -5.03 3.59 15.38
N ASP A 197 -4.53 3.74 16.59
CA ASP A 197 -5.36 3.64 17.78
C ASP A 197 -6.28 4.87 17.93
N ASP A 198 -7.12 4.86 18.98
CA ASP A 198 -8.06 5.95 19.24
C ASP A 198 -7.36 7.26 19.65
N ALA A 199 -6.18 7.16 20.27
CA ALA A 199 -5.32 8.31 20.58
C ALA A 199 -4.70 8.93 19.31
N GLY A 200 -4.47 8.13 18.28
CA GLY A 200 -3.88 8.52 17.01
C GLY A 200 -2.50 8.00 16.70
N ALA A 201 -1.91 7.21 17.59
CA ALA A 201 -0.62 6.59 17.34
C ALA A 201 -0.77 5.61 16.17
N LEU A 202 0.19 5.65 15.24
CA LEU A 202 0.22 4.72 14.12
C LEU A 202 0.68 3.36 14.66
N LEU A 203 -0.20 2.37 14.61
CA LEU A 203 0.09 1.02 15.10
C LEU A 203 0.74 0.16 14.01
N ARG A 204 0.23 0.28 12.78
CA ARG A 204 0.74 -0.47 11.64
C ARG A 204 0.36 0.14 10.30
N THR A 205 1.17 -0.16 9.28
CA THR A 205 0.80 0.01 7.88
C THR A 205 0.53 -1.35 7.24
N ILE A 206 -0.43 -1.40 6.32
CA ILE A 206 -0.79 -2.62 5.57
C ILE A 206 -0.68 -2.26 4.09
N ASP A 207 0.35 -2.73 3.43
CA ASP A 207 0.61 -2.49 2.01
C ASP A 207 0.14 -3.70 1.19
N GLN A 208 -0.85 -3.47 0.33
CA GLN A 208 -1.42 -4.47 -0.57
C GLN A 208 -1.13 -4.15 -2.05
N ARG A 209 -0.12 -3.32 -2.34
CA ARG A 209 0.25 -2.97 -3.72
C ARG A 209 0.68 -4.16 -4.56
N ALA A 210 1.32 -5.15 -3.95
CA ALA A 210 1.66 -6.44 -4.57
C ALA A 210 0.47 -7.42 -4.66
N GLY A 211 -0.74 -6.99 -4.30
CA GLY A 211 -1.93 -7.82 -4.20
C GLY A 211 -2.00 -8.65 -2.91
N PRO A 212 -3.10 -9.39 -2.69
CA PRO A 212 -3.33 -10.14 -1.45
C PRO A 212 -2.22 -11.14 -1.13
N LEU A 213 -1.65 -11.77 -2.16
CA LEU A 213 -0.60 -12.78 -2.03
C LEU A 213 0.75 -12.19 -1.61
N GLY A 214 0.95 -10.88 -1.74
CA GLY A 214 2.18 -10.16 -1.41
C GLY A 214 2.01 -9.08 -0.34
N THR A 215 0.96 -9.18 0.49
CA THR A 215 0.68 -8.18 1.52
C THR A 215 1.85 -8.06 2.50
N LEU A 216 2.26 -6.82 2.76
CA LEU A 216 3.30 -6.45 3.70
C LEU A 216 2.69 -5.65 4.86
N VAL A 217 3.02 -6.00 6.10
CA VAL A 217 2.55 -5.26 7.29
C VAL A 217 3.75 -4.79 8.09
N HIS A 218 3.90 -3.48 8.26
CA HIS A 218 4.84 -2.91 9.21
C HIS A 218 4.11 -2.66 10.52
N ARG A 219 4.48 -3.37 11.58
CA ARG A 219 4.05 -3.10 12.95
C ARG A 219 5.01 -2.12 13.59
N LEU A 220 4.49 -1.09 14.25
CA LEU A 220 5.28 0.00 14.79
C LEU A 220 5.35 -0.01 16.31
N ASN A 221 6.44 0.52 16.83
CA ASN A 221 6.58 0.92 18.23
C ASN A 221 5.87 2.28 18.45
N PRO A 222 5.60 2.67 19.71
CA PRO A 222 5.00 3.97 20.03
C PRO A 222 5.78 5.19 19.53
N ASP A 223 7.10 5.05 19.33
CA ASP A 223 7.98 6.08 18.77
C ASP A 223 7.95 6.18 17.23
N GLY A 224 7.16 5.33 16.57
CA GLY A 224 7.04 5.26 15.11
C GLY A 224 8.08 4.37 14.42
N THR A 225 9.04 3.78 15.15
CA THR A 225 10.01 2.85 14.57
C THR A 225 9.36 1.50 14.23
N THR A 226 9.88 0.80 13.22
CA THR A 226 9.37 -0.53 12.85
C THR A 226 9.75 -1.56 13.91
N ARG A 227 8.75 -2.12 14.59
CA ARG A 227 8.90 -3.21 15.56
C ARG A 227 9.07 -4.57 14.87
N ALA A 228 8.26 -4.81 13.84
CA ALA A 228 8.27 -6.05 13.08
C ALA A 228 7.70 -5.81 11.68
N VAL A 229 8.18 -6.57 10.71
CA VAL A 229 7.59 -6.64 9.36
C VAL A 229 7.01 -8.02 9.17
N TYR A 230 5.77 -8.11 8.70
CA TYR A 230 5.13 -9.37 8.35
C TYR A 230 4.84 -9.42 6.86
N ARG A 231 4.99 -10.59 6.25
CA ARG A 231 4.73 -10.80 4.83
C ARG A 231 3.91 -12.07 4.62
N SER A 232 2.93 -12.02 3.71
CA SER A 232 2.29 -13.21 3.17
C SER A 232 2.97 -13.71 1.90
N ARG A 233 2.86 -15.01 1.66
CA ARG A 233 3.16 -15.64 0.37
C ARG A 233 2.25 -16.88 0.18
N PRO A 234 2.09 -17.39 -1.05
CA PRO A 234 1.49 -18.70 -1.28
C PRO A 234 2.17 -19.78 -0.42
N ASP A 235 1.37 -20.64 0.21
CA ASP A 235 1.86 -21.79 0.96
C ASP A 235 2.22 -22.91 -0.01
N PRO A 236 3.51 -23.32 -0.12
CA PRO A 236 3.91 -24.38 -1.03
C PRO A 236 3.33 -25.75 -0.64
N ASP A 237 2.96 -25.94 0.64
CA ASP A 237 2.48 -27.22 1.16
C ASP A 237 0.95 -27.34 1.08
N ARG A 238 0.25 -26.24 0.79
CA ARG A 238 -1.21 -26.16 0.77
C ARG A 238 -1.69 -25.31 -0.38
N ASP A 239 -2.19 -25.96 -1.42
CA ASP A 239 -2.70 -25.29 -2.62
C ASP A 239 -3.80 -24.27 -2.27
N GLY A 240 -3.72 -23.09 -2.89
CA GLY A 240 -4.61 -21.96 -2.63
C GLY A 240 -4.51 -21.30 -1.25
N ALA A 241 -3.64 -21.78 -0.35
CA ALA A 241 -3.46 -21.19 0.97
C ALA A 241 -2.34 -20.14 1.00
N LEU A 242 -2.40 -19.26 2.01
CA LEU A 242 -1.37 -18.28 2.30
C LEU A 242 -0.68 -18.64 3.61
N ILE A 243 0.63 -18.46 3.63
CA ILE A 243 1.42 -18.51 4.84
C ILE A 243 2.01 -17.12 5.10
N ALA A 244 1.79 -16.61 6.30
CA ALA A 244 2.29 -15.31 6.74
C ALA A 244 3.27 -15.48 7.89
N TYR A 245 4.31 -14.65 7.93
CA TYR A 245 5.38 -14.79 8.92
C TYR A 245 6.05 -13.44 9.18
N ALA A 246 6.68 -13.31 10.34
CA ALA A 246 7.55 -12.18 10.63
C ALA A 246 8.84 -12.30 9.81
N VAL A 247 9.15 -11.28 9.02
CA VAL A 247 10.36 -11.17 8.20
C VAL A 247 11.53 -10.89 9.14
N PRO A 248 12.54 -11.77 9.23
CA PRO A 248 13.78 -11.51 9.94
C PRO A 248 14.53 -10.32 9.28
N PRO A 249 15.11 -9.40 10.07
CA PRO A 249 15.93 -8.34 9.52
C PRO A 249 17.21 -8.92 8.88
N ALA A 250 17.56 -8.44 7.69
CA ALA A 250 18.85 -8.66 7.03
C ALA A 250 19.37 -10.11 7.08
N GLN A 251 18.69 -11.03 6.39
CA GLN A 251 19.21 -12.38 6.19
C GLN A 251 19.27 -12.77 4.72
N GLU A 252 20.44 -13.28 4.31
CA GLU A 252 20.69 -13.86 2.98
C GLU A 252 20.11 -15.29 2.87
N ASP A 253 19.80 -15.91 4.01
CA ASP A 253 19.27 -17.27 4.07
C ASP A 253 17.84 -17.37 3.54
N ARG A 254 17.53 -18.52 2.93
CA ARG A 254 16.18 -18.82 2.45
C ARG A 254 15.24 -19.04 3.63
N ILE A 255 14.26 -18.15 3.78
CA ILE A 255 13.26 -18.23 4.85
C ILE A 255 12.27 -19.37 4.55
N LEU A 256 12.05 -20.22 5.55
CA LEU A 256 11.07 -21.29 5.56
C LEU A 256 10.02 -21.05 6.66
N PRO A 257 8.89 -20.40 6.34
CA PRO A 257 7.75 -20.30 7.23
C PRO A 257 7.16 -21.69 7.47
N VAL A 258 6.95 -22.05 8.73
CA VAL A 258 6.34 -23.33 9.13
C VAL A 258 5.14 -23.03 10.00
N ALA A 259 3.99 -23.62 9.66
CA ALA A 259 2.76 -23.45 10.44
C ALA A 259 2.95 -23.96 11.89
N PRO A 260 2.34 -23.29 12.88
CA PRO A 260 2.43 -23.72 14.27
C PRO A 260 2.00 -25.19 14.44
N GLY A 261 2.84 -25.99 15.10
CA GLY A 261 2.54 -27.39 15.41
C GLY A 261 2.60 -28.35 14.22
N THR A 262 3.12 -27.93 13.06
CA THR A 262 3.33 -28.82 11.90
C THR A 262 4.81 -29.12 11.68
N SER A 263 5.10 -30.15 10.90
CA SER A 263 6.43 -30.35 10.33
C SER A 263 6.70 -29.33 9.21
N PRO A 264 7.95 -28.87 9.01
CA PRO A 264 8.37 -28.39 7.69
C PRO A 264 8.25 -29.51 6.65
N VAL A 265 8.02 -29.16 5.39
CA VAL A 265 8.12 -30.08 4.27
C VAL A 265 9.09 -29.47 3.25
N ILE A 266 10.20 -30.16 3.00
CA ILE A 266 11.19 -29.72 2.00
C ILE A 266 11.52 -30.91 1.11
N THR A 267 11.34 -30.74 -0.19
CA THR A 267 11.74 -31.74 -1.19
C THR A 267 13.18 -31.52 -1.59
N THR A 268 14.05 -32.50 -1.34
CA THR A 268 15.43 -32.58 -1.87
C THR A 268 15.54 -33.47 -3.09
N GLU A 269 14.47 -34.21 -3.42
CA GLU A 269 14.42 -35.21 -4.51
C GLU A 269 15.32 -36.45 -4.30
N ILE A 270 16.09 -36.48 -3.20
CA ILE A 270 17.04 -37.54 -2.87
C ILE A 270 16.54 -38.30 -1.63
N PRO A 271 16.13 -39.57 -1.74
CA PRO A 271 15.77 -40.41 -0.60
C PRO A 271 16.94 -40.67 0.35
N ASP A 272 16.63 -40.90 1.63
CA ASP A 272 17.59 -41.26 2.69
C ASP A 272 18.76 -40.25 2.86
N GLU A 273 18.54 -39.00 2.46
CA GLU A 273 19.53 -37.93 2.59
C GLU A 273 19.56 -37.40 4.04
N PRO A 274 20.74 -37.28 4.66
CA PRO A 274 20.84 -36.82 6.04
C PRO A 274 20.52 -35.33 6.15
N TRP A 275 19.57 -35.00 7.02
CA TRP A 275 19.26 -33.62 7.40
C TRP A 275 19.55 -33.38 8.88
N ARG A 276 19.78 -32.12 9.24
CA ARG A 276 19.97 -31.70 10.63
C ARG A 276 19.40 -30.32 10.89
N LEU A 277 18.76 -30.18 12.06
CA LEU A 277 18.41 -28.90 12.64
C LEU A 277 19.52 -28.50 13.61
N VAL A 278 20.07 -27.31 13.44
CA VAL A 278 21.15 -26.82 14.29
C VAL A 278 20.80 -25.47 14.90
N ARG A 279 21.32 -25.22 16.09
CA ARG A 279 21.39 -23.90 16.70
C ARG A 279 22.79 -23.34 16.55
N VAL A 280 22.88 -22.10 16.09
CA VAL A 280 24.13 -21.34 15.99
C VAL A 280 24.22 -20.36 17.18
N PRO A 281 25.43 -20.12 17.73
CA PRO A 281 25.64 -19.12 18.77
C PRO A 281 25.26 -17.69 18.34
N ALA A 282 25.08 -16.83 19.33
CA ALA A 282 24.57 -15.46 19.14
C ALA A 282 25.49 -14.57 18.29
N ASP A 283 26.78 -14.67 18.61
CA ASP A 283 27.91 -13.90 18.12
C ASP A 283 28.38 -14.32 16.72
N THR A 284 27.90 -15.45 16.21
CA THR A 284 28.30 -16.02 14.91
C THR A 284 27.39 -15.64 13.75
N VAL A 285 26.25 -14.98 14.02
CA VAL A 285 25.28 -14.54 13.01
C VAL A 285 25.35 -13.01 12.78
N GLU A 286 25.93 -12.26 13.71
CA GLU A 286 26.16 -10.82 13.57
C GLU A 286 27.49 -10.56 12.84
N GLY A 287 27.46 -10.43 11.50
CA GLY A 287 28.65 -10.10 10.69
C GLY A 287 28.83 -11.03 9.50
N ASP A 288 30.09 -11.41 9.22
CA ASP A 288 30.42 -12.41 8.20
C ASP A 288 29.72 -13.74 8.57
N GLY A 289 28.77 -14.18 7.74
CA GLY A 289 27.98 -15.38 7.99
C GLY A 289 28.76 -16.68 7.84
N LEU A 290 29.99 -16.66 7.33
CA LEU A 290 30.83 -17.85 7.11
C LEU A 290 31.03 -18.74 8.35
N PRO A 291 31.28 -18.21 9.57
CA PRO A 291 31.41 -19.03 10.77
C PRO A 291 30.13 -19.80 11.12
N SER A 292 28.94 -19.29 10.78
CA SER A 292 27.67 -19.99 11.04
C SER A 292 27.53 -21.30 10.23
N TRP A 293 28.34 -21.49 9.19
CA TRP A 293 28.40 -22.71 8.38
C TRP A 293 29.37 -23.76 8.95
N ASP A 294 30.29 -23.39 9.86
CA ASP A 294 31.24 -24.34 10.47
C ASP A 294 30.48 -25.34 11.37
N PRO A 295 30.52 -26.65 11.06
CA PRO A 295 29.89 -27.66 11.90
C PRO A 295 30.38 -27.67 13.36
N LYS A 296 31.59 -27.17 13.64
CA LYS A 296 32.18 -27.15 14.99
C LYS A 296 31.53 -26.15 15.93
N VAL A 297 30.93 -25.08 15.40
CA VAL A 297 30.23 -24.07 16.22
C VAL A 297 28.74 -24.38 16.38
N GLN A 298 28.22 -25.35 15.64
CA GLN A 298 26.81 -25.70 15.60
C GLN A 298 26.43 -26.69 16.70
N THR A 299 25.34 -26.41 17.41
CA THR A 299 24.69 -27.40 18.28
C THR A 299 23.61 -28.13 17.50
N VAL A 300 23.76 -29.43 17.25
CA VAL A 300 22.71 -30.23 16.62
C VAL A 300 21.56 -30.42 17.60
N LEU A 301 20.37 -29.98 17.20
CA LEU A 301 19.13 -30.09 17.97
C LEU A 301 18.32 -31.31 17.57
N LEU A 302 18.17 -31.52 16.26
CA LEU A 302 17.45 -32.65 15.66
C LEU A 302 18.22 -33.12 14.42
N LYS A 303 18.03 -34.38 14.03
CA LYS A 303 18.57 -34.95 12.80
C LYS A 303 17.71 -36.13 12.35
N GLY A 304 17.83 -36.47 11.08
CA GLY A 304 17.14 -37.62 10.50
C GLY A 304 17.54 -37.83 9.05
N LEU A 305 16.77 -38.66 8.36
CA LEU A 305 16.90 -38.92 6.93
C LEU A 305 15.65 -38.41 6.19
N SER A 306 15.81 -38.00 4.93
CA SER A 306 14.66 -37.72 4.06
C SER A 306 13.88 -39.02 3.79
N ASN A 307 12.58 -38.91 3.58
CA ASN A 307 11.73 -40.08 3.32
C ASN A 307 11.95 -40.64 1.90
N ALA A 308 11.21 -41.70 1.54
CA ALA A 308 11.30 -42.34 0.22
C ALA A 308 10.98 -41.42 -0.99
N ARG A 309 10.38 -40.23 -0.76
CA ARG A 309 10.12 -39.21 -1.78
C ARG A 309 11.20 -38.12 -1.81
N GLY A 310 12.29 -38.31 -1.06
CA GLY A 310 13.31 -37.29 -0.84
C GLY A 310 12.76 -36.06 -0.12
N GLN A 311 11.88 -36.24 0.86
CA GLN A 311 11.32 -35.13 1.63
C GLN A 311 11.82 -35.12 3.07
N VAL A 312 12.28 -33.96 3.54
CA VAL A 312 12.54 -33.70 4.95
C VAL A 312 11.20 -33.43 5.63
N VAL A 313 10.76 -34.40 6.44
CA VAL A 313 9.56 -34.34 7.27
C VAL A 313 9.94 -34.86 8.66
N LEU A 314 9.56 -34.13 9.69
CA LEU A 314 9.78 -34.47 11.08
C LEU A 314 8.80 -35.54 11.54
N ASP A 315 9.29 -36.49 12.33
CA ASP A 315 8.45 -37.43 13.04
C ASP A 315 7.60 -36.72 14.10
N ALA A 316 6.48 -37.33 14.51
CA ALA A 316 5.56 -36.74 15.47
C ALA A 316 6.25 -36.28 16.78
N GLY A 317 7.22 -37.06 17.27
CA GLY A 317 8.00 -36.73 18.47
C GLY A 317 8.99 -35.58 18.30
N GLN A 318 9.31 -35.19 17.06
CA GLN A 318 10.27 -34.13 16.74
C GLN A 318 9.60 -32.77 16.51
N ILE A 319 8.30 -32.74 16.20
CA ILE A 319 7.55 -31.50 15.89
C ILE A 319 7.56 -30.53 17.07
N ALA A 320 7.22 -30.99 18.28
CA ALA A 320 7.20 -30.12 19.45
C ALA A 320 8.59 -29.56 19.81
N PRO A 321 9.66 -30.38 19.87
CA PRO A 321 11.04 -29.89 20.03
C PRO A 321 11.48 -28.88 18.96
N PHE A 322 11.12 -29.10 17.69
CA PHE A 322 11.42 -28.17 16.60
C PHE A 322 10.80 -26.78 16.86
N HIS A 323 9.50 -26.73 17.13
CA HIS A 323 8.81 -25.46 17.41
C HIS A 323 9.30 -24.81 18.70
N GLN A 324 9.69 -25.60 19.71
CA GLN A 324 10.30 -25.08 20.92
C GLN A 324 11.63 -24.39 20.62
N ALA A 325 12.50 -24.99 19.81
CA ALA A 325 13.78 -24.39 19.44
C ALA A 325 13.62 -23.05 18.72
N LEU A 326 12.64 -22.94 17.82
CA LEU A 326 12.34 -21.68 17.11
C LEU A 326 11.90 -20.57 18.07
N ARG A 327 11.14 -20.91 19.11
CA ARG A 327 10.68 -19.95 20.12
C ARG A 327 11.79 -19.52 21.07
N GLU A 328 12.62 -20.46 21.52
CA GLU A 328 13.69 -20.19 22.50
C GLU A 328 14.84 -19.40 21.88
N THR A 329 15.17 -19.68 20.62
CA THR A 329 16.30 -19.07 19.93
C THR A 329 15.92 -18.58 18.53
N PRO A 330 15.04 -17.56 18.45
CA PRO A 330 14.56 -17.06 17.17
C PRO A 330 15.74 -16.59 16.31
N ARG A 331 15.66 -16.89 15.01
CA ARG A 331 16.66 -16.51 14.00
C ARG A 331 18.05 -17.18 14.13
N ARG A 332 18.19 -18.14 15.04
CA ARG A 332 19.46 -18.87 15.29
C ARG A 332 19.37 -20.36 15.02
N VAL A 333 18.20 -20.82 14.59
CA VAL A 333 17.93 -22.21 14.26
C VAL A 333 17.91 -22.33 12.75
N PHE A 334 18.71 -23.25 12.22
CA PHE A 334 18.84 -23.49 10.78
C PHE A 334 18.56 -24.96 10.48
N LEU A 335 17.84 -25.21 9.38
CA LEU A 335 17.59 -26.54 8.87
C LEU A 335 18.49 -26.80 7.67
N TYR A 336 19.49 -27.65 7.86
CA TYR A 336 20.36 -28.14 6.81
C TYR A 336 19.72 -29.37 6.18
N VAL A 337 19.42 -29.27 4.89
CA VAL A 337 18.91 -30.40 4.10
C VAL A 337 20.04 -31.14 3.37
N HIS A 338 21.17 -30.45 3.15
CA HIS A 338 22.47 -31.00 2.80
C HIS A 338 23.57 -30.04 3.28
N GLU A 339 24.86 -30.36 3.08
CA GLU A 339 25.98 -29.57 3.65
C GLU A 339 26.06 -28.11 3.15
N MET A 340 25.53 -27.85 1.96
CA MET A 340 25.65 -26.57 1.25
C MET A 340 24.33 -25.79 1.14
N THR A 341 23.21 -26.35 1.63
CA THR A 341 21.91 -25.67 1.64
C THR A 341 21.31 -25.74 3.02
N ARG A 342 20.96 -24.56 3.52
CA ARG A 342 20.17 -24.42 4.73
C ARG A 342 18.99 -23.48 4.49
N PHE A 343 18.00 -23.65 5.34
CA PHE A 343 16.87 -22.74 5.47
C PHE A 343 16.90 -22.14 6.86
N LEU A 344 16.39 -20.91 6.97
CA LEU A 344 16.01 -20.35 8.26
C LEU A 344 14.52 -20.65 8.50
N PRO A 345 14.17 -21.62 9.36
CA PRO A 345 12.79 -21.84 9.70
C PRO A 345 12.27 -20.73 10.59
N VAL A 346 11.08 -20.22 10.30
CA VAL A 346 10.37 -19.25 11.13
C VAL A 346 8.98 -19.76 11.43
N THR A 347 8.48 -19.49 12.62
CA THR A 347 7.09 -19.78 12.95
C THR A 347 6.19 -18.85 12.17
N ALA A 348 5.31 -19.43 11.33
CA ALA A 348 4.27 -18.69 10.66
C ALA A 348 3.18 -18.24 11.65
N LEU A 349 2.49 -17.16 11.32
CA LEU A 349 1.30 -16.73 12.03
C LEU A 349 0.19 -17.74 11.79
N ASP A 350 -0.65 -17.93 12.79
CA ASP A 350 -1.92 -18.62 12.56
C ASP A 350 -2.79 -17.80 11.60
N ALA A 351 -3.65 -18.49 10.84
CA ALA A 351 -4.48 -17.84 9.83
C ALA A 351 -5.42 -16.77 10.42
N GLN A 352 -5.85 -16.94 11.68
CA GLN A 352 -6.72 -15.99 12.35
C GLN A 352 -5.95 -14.74 12.79
N ALA A 353 -4.73 -14.87 13.32
CA ALA A 353 -3.83 -13.77 13.60
C ALA A 353 -3.50 -13.01 12.33
N TRP A 354 -3.18 -13.71 11.23
CA TRP A 354 -2.96 -13.04 9.96
C TRP A 354 -4.17 -12.23 9.51
N LYS A 355 -5.38 -12.82 9.58
CA LYS A 355 -6.64 -12.13 9.23
C LYS A 355 -6.87 -10.89 10.10
N ARG A 356 -6.59 -10.95 11.40
CA ARG A 356 -6.66 -9.77 12.30
C ARG A 356 -5.62 -8.72 11.94
N CYS A 357 -4.40 -9.15 11.65
CA CYS A 357 -3.25 -8.29 11.35
C CYS A 357 -3.50 -7.43 10.10
N ILE A 358 -4.10 -8.00 9.05
CA ILE A 358 -4.39 -7.30 7.79
C ILE A 358 -5.75 -6.59 7.76
N ASP A 359 -6.54 -6.64 8.84
CA ASP A 359 -7.83 -5.96 8.89
C ASP A 359 -7.61 -4.48 9.29
N PRO A 360 -7.88 -3.50 8.40
CA PRO A 360 -7.68 -2.08 8.71
C PRO A 360 -8.68 -1.54 9.74
N ALA A 361 -9.78 -2.24 10.02
CA ALA A 361 -10.75 -1.86 11.04
C ALA A 361 -10.29 -2.25 12.46
N ARG A 362 -9.34 -3.17 12.60
CA ARG A 362 -8.82 -3.64 13.90
C ARG A 362 -7.80 -2.67 14.48
N ARG A 363 -8.22 -1.81 15.41
CA ARG A 363 -7.37 -0.76 15.98
C ARG A 363 -6.62 -1.16 17.26
N ASP A 364 -6.51 -2.45 17.54
CA ASP A 364 -5.75 -2.96 18.67
C ASP A 364 -4.27 -3.21 18.31
N ALA A 365 -3.36 -2.92 19.25
CA ALA A 365 -1.91 -3.03 19.05
C ALA A 365 -1.40 -4.49 18.94
N GLY A 366 -2.21 -5.45 19.41
CA GLY A 366 -1.94 -6.88 19.41
C GLY A 366 -2.53 -7.64 18.22
N ALA A 367 -3.02 -6.94 17.18
CA ALA A 367 -3.72 -7.58 16.08
C ALA A 367 -2.90 -8.63 15.29
N CYS A 368 -1.56 -8.52 15.34
CA CYS A 368 -0.62 -9.43 14.68
C CYS A 368 0.02 -10.46 15.63
N ASP A 369 -0.40 -10.48 16.90
CA ASP A 369 0.08 -11.42 17.91
C ASP A 369 -0.76 -12.71 17.95
#